data_AF-A0A087UFZ6-F1
#
_entry.id   AF-A0A087UFZ6-F1
#
_cell.length_a   1.000
_cell.length_b   1.000
_cell.length_c   1.000
_cell.angle_alpha   90.00
_cell.angle_beta   90.00
_cell.angle_gamma   90.00
#
_symmetry.space_group_name_H-M   'P 1'
#
loop_
_entity.id
_entity.type
_entity.pdbx_description
1 polymer ?
#
loop_
_entity_poly.entity_id
_entity_poly.type
_entity_poly.pdbx_seq_one_letter_code
_entity_poly.pdbx_strand_id
1 'polypeptide(L)'
;MFGKDVWPEDFFTHTKGQKVYLSWPVPNCAEGCPSSWIRDGYCDKPCNNSQCQWDGGDCTADNPMLSFQPIGVQQEGAVTGFFQIRTNKNYCNEDCADTWLADRYCDRACNVQACGFDAGDCGVENFHKLPELVLSKDHTQYYLPEGELQFEFCYFIIHFYPL
;
A
#
# COMPACT_ATOMS: atom_id res chain seq x y z
N MET A 1 -6.51 18.04 29.85
CA MET A 1 -7.98 18.13 30.06
C MET A 1 -8.62 18.13 28.69
N PHE A 2 -9.37 17.08 28.36
CA PHE A 2 -10.12 17.00 27.11
C PHE A 2 -11.24 18.06 27.10
N GLY A 3 -11.45 18.73 25.97
CA GLY A 3 -12.57 19.68 25.79
C GLY A 3 -12.27 21.17 25.98
N LYS A 4 -11.06 21.65 25.67
CA LYS A 4 -10.83 23.10 25.50
C LYS A 4 -11.33 23.55 24.13
N ASP A 5 -11.75 24.81 24.04
CA ASP A 5 -12.11 25.44 22.76
C ASP A 5 -10.92 25.40 21.80
N VAL A 6 -11.23 25.10 20.53
CA VAL A 6 -10.25 24.90 19.48
C VAL A 6 -10.31 26.06 18.50
N TRP A 7 -9.15 26.59 18.12
CA TRP A 7 -9.03 27.76 17.25
C TRP A 7 -8.38 27.39 15.90
N PRO A 8 -8.66 28.12 14.80
CA PRO A 8 -8.04 27.85 13.50
C PRO A 8 -6.50 27.80 13.52
N GLU A 9 -5.87 28.58 14.39
CA GLU A 9 -4.43 28.67 14.56
C GLU A 9 -3.80 27.41 15.19
N ASP A 10 -4.62 26.59 15.84
CA ASP A 10 -4.21 25.28 16.37
C ASP A 10 -3.94 24.29 15.22
N PHE A 11 -4.64 24.44 14.10
CA PHE A 11 -4.53 23.53 12.95
C PHE A 11 -3.77 24.11 11.75
N PHE A 12 -3.46 25.41 11.76
CA PHE A 12 -2.82 26.06 10.62
C PHE A 12 -1.81 27.13 11.02
N THR A 13 -0.69 27.22 10.30
CA THR A 13 0.24 28.36 10.36
C THR A 13 0.56 28.88 8.98
N HIS A 14 0.73 30.20 8.87
CA HIS A 14 1.10 30.84 7.61
C HIS A 14 2.47 30.42 7.07
N THR A 15 3.38 29.93 7.93
CA THR A 15 4.74 29.55 7.54
C THR A 15 4.92 28.05 7.28
N LYS A 16 4.13 27.18 7.92
CA LYS A 16 4.28 25.71 7.82
C LYS A 16 3.03 24.99 7.31
N GLY A 17 1.94 25.70 7.03
CA GLY A 17 0.70 25.11 6.55
C GLY A 17 -0.10 24.41 7.64
N GLN A 18 -0.80 23.32 7.26
CA GLN A 18 -1.64 22.54 8.16
C GLN A 18 -0.79 21.75 9.17
N LYS A 19 -1.21 21.77 10.43
CA LYS A 19 -0.62 20.99 11.52
C LYS A 19 -1.45 19.73 11.72
N VAL A 20 -0.84 18.59 11.50
CA VAL A 20 -1.46 17.28 11.75
C VAL A 20 -0.94 16.77 13.09
N TYR A 21 -1.87 16.50 14.01
CA TYR A 21 -1.57 15.90 15.30
C TYR A 21 -2.21 14.52 15.37
N LEU A 22 -1.43 13.52 15.78
CA LEU A 22 -1.98 12.22 16.12
C LEU A 22 -2.76 12.36 17.43
N SER A 23 -3.99 11.86 17.45
CA SER A 23 -4.89 11.90 18.61
C SER A 23 -4.36 11.07 19.79
N TRP A 24 -3.48 10.10 19.53
CA TRP A 24 -2.75 9.31 20.52
C TRP A 24 -1.36 8.94 19.97
N PRO A 25 -0.36 8.66 20.83
CA PRO A 25 0.90 8.08 20.39
C PRO A 25 0.62 6.74 19.72
N VAL A 26 1.01 6.59 18.45
CA VAL A 26 0.86 5.34 17.71
C VAL A 26 1.78 4.31 18.36
N PRO A 27 1.24 3.19 18.88
CA PRO A 27 2.07 2.14 19.45
C PRO A 27 2.92 1.50 18.35
N ASN A 28 4.13 1.08 18.72
CA ASN A 28 5.01 0.32 17.84
C ASN A 28 4.34 -0.97 17.39
N CYS A 29 4.53 -1.35 16.12
CA CYS A 29 3.95 -2.56 15.55
C CYS A 29 4.53 -3.85 16.15
N ALA A 30 5.78 -3.80 16.63
CA ALA A 30 6.44 -4.88 17.35
C ALA A 30 7.36 -4.35 18.46
N GLU A 31 7.64 -5.19 19.45
CA GLU A 31 8.60 -4.87 20.51
C GLU A 31 10.01 -4.70 19.91
N GLY A 32 10.66 -3.58 20.20
CA GLY A 32 11.98 -3.27 19.62
C GLY A 32 11.94 -2.78 18.17
N CYS A 33 10.76 -2.46 17.62
CA CYS A 33 10.61 -1.84 16.30
C CYS A 33 9.91 -0.46 16.41
N PRO A 34 10.65 0.65 16.59
CA PRO A 34 10.10 1.99 16.51
C PRO A 34 9.49 2.26 15.13
N SER A 35 8.38 3.00 15.06
CA SER A 35 7.75 3.37 13.78
C SER A 35 8.67 4.16 12.82
N SER A 36 9.76 4.73 13.33
CA SER A 36 10.76 5.44 12.52
C SER A 36 11.70 4.54 11.71
N TRP A 37 11.73 3.24 12.02
CA TRP A 37 12.59 2.25 11.34
C TRP A 37 11.88 1.60 10.16
N ILE A 38 10.54 1.55 10.21
CA ILE A 38 9.75 1.06 9.09
C ILE A 38 9.99 1.93 7.86
N ARG A 39 10.50 1.31 6.79
CA ARG A 39 10.72 1.96 5.49
C ARG A 39 11.76 3.09 5.56
N ASP A 40 12.76 2.95 6.43
CA ASP A 40 13.87 3.89 6.57
C ASP A 40 15.03 3.62 5.58
N GLY A 41 14.95 2.52 4.84
CA GLY A 41 15.92 2.07 3.84
C GLY A 41 16.94 1.06 4.37
N TYR A 42 16.92 0.72 5.65
CA TYR A 42 17.74 -0.30 6.27
C TYR A 42 16.90 -1.52 6.64
N CYS A 43 17.46 -2.71 6.46
CA CYS A 43 16.78 -3.92 6.89
C CYS A 43 16.93 -4.12 8.40
N ASP A 44 15.93 -3.69 9.15
CA ASP A 44 15.77 -3.88 10.58
C ASP A 44 15.07 -5.21 10.90
N LYS A 45 15.88 -6.19 11.31
CA LYS A 45 15.40 -7.53 11.67
C LYS A 45 14.25 -7.54 12.69
N PRO A 46 14.21 -6.67 13.73
CA PRO A 46 13.06 -6.61 14.64
C PRO A 46 11.76 -6.18 13.95
N CYS A 47 11.87 -5.36 12.90
CA CYS A 47 10.76 -4.83 12.10
C CYS A 47 10.37 -5.76 10.94
N ASN A 48 11.23 -6.70 10.55
CA ASN A 48 10.99 -7.65 9.48
C ASN A 48 10.06 -8.81 9.89
N ASN A 49 8.83 -8.48 10.26
CA ASN A 49 7.78 -9.43 10.64
C ASN A 49 6.43 -9.00 10.04
N SER A 50 5.45 -9.90 10.06
CA SER A 50 4.14 -9.63 9.45
C SER A 50 3.33 -8.52 10.16
N GLN A 51 3.55 -8.27 11.45
CA GLN A 51 2.87 -7.20 12.19
C GLN A 51 3.39 -5.81 11.79
N CYS A 52 4.64 -5.74 11.35
CA CYS A 52 5.32 -4.54 10.89
C CYS A 52 5.47 -4.48 9.36
N GLN A 53 4.66 -5.26 8.63
CA GLN A 53 4.64 -5.28 7.16
C GLN A 53 6.03 -5.52 6.54
N TRP A 54 6.82 -6.40 7.14
CA TRP A 54 8.17 -6.76 6.68
C TRP A 54 9.09 -5.54 6.53
N ASP A 55 9.14 -4.73 7.58
CA ASP A 55 9.95 -3.50 7.64
C ASP A 55 9.65 -2.50 6.52
N GLY A 56 8.38 -2.43 6.12
CA GLY A 56 7.95 -1.60 4.99
C GLY A 56 8.57 -2.02 3.64
N GLY A 57 9.12 -3.23 3.56
CA GLY A 57 9.82 -3.77 2.39
C GLY A 57 11.33 -3.58 2.41
N ASP A 58 11.94 -3.00 3.45
CA ASP A 58 13.38 -2.71 3.44
C ASP A 58 14.28 -3.96 3.47
N CYS A 59 13.74 -5.08 3.94
CA CYS A 59 14.42 -6.37 4.00
C CYS A 59 14.25 -7.25 2.74
N THR A 60 13.49 -6.80 1.74
CA THR A 60 13.40 -7.50 0.45
C THR A 60 14.46 -6.94 -0.52
N ALA A 61 14.85 -7.73 -1.52
CA ALA A 61 15.86 -7.34 -2.51
C ALA A 61 15.43 -6.18 -3.44
N ASP A 62 14.25 -5.61 -3.21
CA ASP A 62 13.64 -4.53 -3.97
C ASP A 62 13.86 -3.14 -3.34
N ASN A 63 14.78 -3.04 -2.38
CA ASN A 63 15.10 -1.77 -1.73
C ASN A 63 15.73 -0.77 -2.73
N PRO A 64 15.01 0.28 -3.20
CA PRO A 64 15.49 1.16 -4.27
C PRO A 64 16.61 2.10 -3.81
N MET A 65 16.95 2.11 -2.51
CA MET A 65 18.03 2.92 -1.97
C MET A 65 19.43 2.44 -2.36
N LEU A 66 19.55 1.32 -3.08
CA LEU A 66 20.77 0.93 -3.80
C LEU A 66 20.92 1.58 -5.19
N SER A 67 20.03 2.49 -5.61
CA SER A 67 20.05 3.07 -6.98
C SER A 67 20.25 4.59 -7.08
N PHE A 68 21.05 5.19 -6.19
CA PHE A 68 21.67 6.49 -6.48
C PHE A 68 23.18 6.47 -6.21
N GLN A 69 23.91 5.66 -6.97
CA GLN A 69 25.30 6.01 -7.26
C GLN A 69 25.32 6.88 -8.53
N PRO A 70 25.91 8.08 -8.49
CA PRO A 70 26.10 8.86 -9.71
C PRO A 70 27.06 8.11 -10.62
N ILE A 71 26.71 8.13 -11.91
CA ILE A 71 27.44 7.56 -13.04
C ILE A 71 28.95 7.83 -12.92
N GLY A 72 29.72 6.78 -12.70
CA GLY A 72 31.16 6.71 -12.92
C GLY A 72 31.45 5.79 -14.10
N VAL A 73 31.77 6.38 -15.24
CA VAL A 73 32.23 5.71 -16.47
C VAL A 73 33.59 5.06 -16.24
N GLN A 74 33.79 3.81 -16.68
CA GLN A 74 34.94 3.31 -17.47
C GLN A 74 34.80 1.80 -17.75
N GLN A 75 34.66 1.42 -19.04
CA GLN A 75 35.58 0.57 -19.84
C GLN A 75 35.66 -0.91 -19.35
N GLU A 76 35.40 -1.98 -20.11
CA GLU A 76 35.35 -2.27 -21.54
C GLU A 76 34.56 -3.59 -21.70
N GLY A 77 33.80 -3.77 -22.79
CA GLY A 77 33.22 -5.07 -23.13
C GLY A 77 31.75 -5.01 -23.49
N ALA A 78 31.46 -4.74 -24.75
CA ALA A 78 30.14 -4.90 -25.32
C ALA A 78 29.69 -6.37 -25.23
N VAL A 79 28.64 -6.63 -24.44
CA VAL A 79 27.67 -7.67 -24.78
C VAL A 79 26.35 -6.98 -25.03
N THR A 80 25.97 -6.98 -26.30
CA THR A 80 24.62 -6.66 -26.78
C THR A 80 23.65 -7.69 -26.20
N GLY A 81 22.86 -7.26 -25.24
CA GLY A 81 21.80 -8.07 -24.62
C GLY A 81 20.60 -7.20 -24.29
N PHE A 82 19.95 -6.66 -25.31
CA PHE A 82 18.56 -6.22 -25.18
C PHE A 82 17.68 -7.44 -25.02
N PHE A 83 17.48 -7.88 -23.78
CA PHE A 83 16.38 -8.74 -23.38
C PHE A 83 15.77 -8.18 -22.10
N GLN A 84 14.77 -7.32 -22.28
CA GLN A 84 13.66 -7.19 -21.34
C GLN A 84 13.11 -8.59 -21.05
N ILE A 85 13.05 -9.00 -19.78
CA ILE A 85 11.87 -9.53 -19.06
C ILE A 85 12.24 -9.56 -17.57
N ARG A 86 11.92 -8.48 -16.82
CA ARG A 86 11.36 -8.68 -15.48
C ARG A 86 9.88 -8.44 -15.66
N THR A 87 9.10 -9.50 -15.81
CA THR A 87 7.66 -9.42 -15.54
C THR A 87 7.48 -9.28 -14.03
N ASN A 88 7.87 -8.15 -13.46
CA ASN A 88 7.33 -7.66 -12.19
C ASN A 88 6.36 -6.56 -12.58
N LYS A 89 5.17 -7.00 -13.02
CA LYS A 89 4.06 -6.10 -13.24
C LYS A 89 3.49 -5.82 -11.86
N ASN A 90 4.09 -4.87 -11.14
CA ASN A 90 3.66 -4.43 -9.80
C ASN A 90 2.37 -3.59 -9.85
N TYR A 91 1.60 -3.72 -10.93
CA TYR A 91 0.37 -2.99 -11.17
C TYR A 91 -0.72 -4.02 -11.43
N CYS A 92 -1.90 -3.76 -10.89
CA CYS A 92 -3.05 -4.63 -11.06
C CYS A 92 -3.54 -4.72 -12.54
N ASN A 93 -3.19 -3.73 -13.39
CA ASN A 93 -3.47 -3.75 -14.82
C ASN A 93 -2.39 -2.99 -15.63
N GLU A 94 -2.37 -3.20 -16.95
CA GLU A 94 -1.62 -2.35 -17.89
C GLU A 94 -2.09 -0.90 -17.76
N ASP A 95 -1.11 0.00 -17.66
CA ASP A 95 -1.33 1.45 -17.58
C ASP A 95 -2.18 1.91 -16.37
N CYS A 96 -2.29 1.10 -15.31
CA CYS A 96 -2.87 1.49 -14.04
C CYS A 96 -1.79 1.67 -12.98
N ALA A 97 -1.47 2.91 -12.62
CA ALA A 97 -0.53 3.18 -11.52
C ALA A 97 -1.24 3.04 -10.16
N ASP A 98 -0.56 2.50 -9.16
CA ASP A 98 -1.13 2.33 -7.81
C ASP A 98 -1.59 3.67 -7.18
N THR A 99 -1.00 4.78 -7.61
CA THR A 99 -1.39 6.14 -7.17
C THR A 99 -2.73 6.62 -7.71
N TRP A 100 -3.27 5.97 -8.74
CA TRP A 100 -4.55 6.31 -9.37
C TRP A 100 -5.72 5.57 -8.75
N LEU A 101 -5.45 4.47 -8.04
CA LEU A 101 -6.47 3.74 -7.30
C LEU A 101 -7.01 4.60 -6.15
N ALA A 102 -8.33 4.74 -6.06
CA ALA A 102 -9.03 5.47 -5.00
C ALA A 102 -8.63 6.96 -4.90
N ASP A 103 -8.16 7.57 -6.00
CA ASP A 103 -7.71 8.95 -6.05
C ASP A 103 -8.84 9.96 -6.29
N ARG A 104 -10.10 9.48 -6.41
CA ARG A 104 -11.36 10.18 -6.70
C ARG A 104 -11.59 10.53 -8.17
N TYR A 105 -10.73 10.09 -9.06
CA TYR A 105 -10.92 10.18 -10.50
C TYR A 105 -11.17 8.79 -11.07
N CYS A 106 -12.08 8.70 -12.03
CA CYS A 106 -12.33 7.42 -12.70
C CYS A 106 -11.26 7.19 -13.78
N ASP A 107 -10.28 6.36 -13.45
CA ASP A 107 -9.20 5.92 -14.33
C ASP A 107 -9.59 4.63 -15.07
N ARG A 108 -9.79 4.77 -16.38
CA ARG A 108 -10.23 3.65 -17.24
C ARG A 108 -9.27 2.47 -17.24
N ALA A 109 -7.98 2.73 -17.09
CA ALA A 109 -6.97 1.68 -17.00
C ALA A 109 -7.08 0.90 -15.68
N CYS A 110 -7.52 1.56 -14.59
CA CYS A 110 -7.74 0.94 -13.29
C CYS A 110 -9.15 0.34 -13.13
N ASN A 111 -10.09 0.65 -14.04
CA ASN A 111 -11.46 0.13 -14.03
C ASN A 111 -11.59 -1.31 -14.55
N VAL A 112 -10.83 -2.24 -13.97
CA VAL A 112 -10.90 -3.68 -14.24
C VAL A 112 -11.03 -4.48 -12.96
N GLN A 113 -11.53 -5.72 -13.06
CA GLN A 113 -11.75 -6.59 -11.90
C GLN A 113 -10.46 -6.82 -11.08
N ALA A 114 -9.33 -7.01 -11.76
CA ALA A 114 -8.03 -7.22 -11.12
C ALA A 114 -7.55 -6.01 -10.29
N CYS A 115 -8.09 -4.81 -10.54
CA CYS A 115 -7.82 -3.55 -9.86
C CYS A 115 -8.97 -3.09 -8.95
N GLY A 116 -9.96 -3.96 -8.71
CA GLY A 116 -11.11 -3.59 -7.87
C GLY A 116 -12.01 -2.51 -8.50
N PHE A 117 -12.03 -2.40 -9.83
CA PHE A 117 -12.76 -1.34 -10.56
C PHE A 117 -12.40 0.06 -10.07
N ASP A 118 -11.10 0.35 -10.06
CA ASP A 118 -10.53 1.62 -9.63
C ASP A 118 -10.90 1.99 -8.18
N ALA A 119 -10.92 0.95 -7.34
CA ALA A 119 -11.38 1.02 -5.94
C ALA A 119 -12.73 1.75 -5.74
N GLY A 120 -13.58 1.77 -6.76
CA GLY A 120 -14.90 2.39 -6.74
C GLY A 120 -15.00 3.81 -7.31
N ASP A 121 -13.91 4.43 -7.78
CA ASP A 121 -13.96 5.78 -8.36
C ASP A 121 -14.70 5.82 -9.70
N CYS A 122 -14.74 4.69 -10.42
CA CYS A 122 -15.58 4.49 -11.60
C CYS A 122 -17.00 4.00 -11.29
N GLY A 123 -17.39 3.96 -10.01
CA GLY A 123 -18.71 3.53 -9.54
C GLY A 123 -18.79 2.04 -9.16
N VAL A 124 -19.94 1.65 -8.62
CA VAL A 124 -20.15 0.33 -7.99
C VAL A 124 -20.92 -0.67 -8.87
N GLU A 125 -21.22 -0.31 -10.12
CA GLU A 125 -22.07 -1.16 -10.98
C GLU A 125 -21.47 -2.54 -11.21
N ASN A 126 -20.15 -2.64 -11.31
CA ASN A 126 -19.43 -3.89 -11.60
C ASN A 126 -19.01 -4.67 -10.36
N PHE A 127 -19.33 -4.19 -9.16
CA PHE A 127 -18.88 -4.77 -7.90
C PHE A 127 -19.38 -6.21 -7.71
N HIS A 128 -20.54 -6.55 -8.27
CA HIS A 128 -21.05 -7.93 -8.30
C HIS A 128 -20.11 -8.96 -8.98
N LYS A 129 -19.08 -8.51 -9.70
CA LYS A 129 -18.06 -9.36 -10.33
C LYS A 129 -16.87 -9.64 -9.39
N LEU A 130 -16.74 -8.90 -8.30
CA LEU A 130 -15.70 -9.13 -7.29
C LEU A 130 -16.10 -10.32 -6.40
N PRO A 131 -15.12 -11.07 -5.87
CA PRO A 131 -15.42 -12.11 -4.90
C PRO A 131 -16.02 -11.51 -3.62
N GLU A 132 -17.05 -12.17 -3.11
CA GLU A 132 -17.78 -11.76 -1.91
C GLU A 132 -17.36 -12.62 -0.73
N LEU A 133 -17.03 -11.97 0.40
CA LEU A 133 -16.82 -12.64 1.67
C LEU A 133 -17.90 -12.21 2.67
N VAL A 134 -18.76 -13.16 3.03
CA VAL A 134 -19.81 -12.93 4.03
C VAL A 134 -19.22 -13.09 5.42
N LEU A 135 -19.12 -11.97 6.15
CA LEU A 135 -18.64 -11.98 7.54
C LEU A 135 -19.80 -12.23 8.50
N SER A 136 -19.63 -13.22 9.38
CA SER A 136 -20.51 -13.51 10.51
C SER A 136 -19.88 -13.03 11.81
N LYS A 137 -20.69 -12.47 12.73
CA LYS A 137 -20.23 -12.06 14.05
C LYS A 137 -19.74 -13.23 14.91
N ASP A 138 -20.19 -14.45 14.59
CA ASP A 138 -19.88 -15.67 15.35
C ASP A 138 -18.61 -16.39 14.83
N HIS A 139 -18.02 -15.91 13.73
CA HIS A 139 -16.83 -16.49 13.12
C HIS A 139 -15.69 -15.48 13.03
N THR A 140 -14.51 -15.88 13.50
CA THR A 140 -13.27 -15.09 13.43
C THR A 140 -12.26 -15.65 12.43
N GLN A 141 -12.52 -16.85 11.87
CA GLN A 141 -11.65 -17.50 10.90
C GLN A 141 -12.37 -17.64 9.56
N TYR A 142 -11.74 -17.16 8.49
CA TYR A 142 -12.23 -17.20 7.12
C TYR A 142 -11.12 -17.75 6.22
N TYR A 143 -11.49 -18.63 5.29
CA TYR A 143 -10.58 -19.20 4.31
C TYR A 143 -10.85 -18.56 2.96
N LEU A 144 -9.83 -17.96 2.36
CA LEU A 144 -9.91 -17.45 0.99
C LEU A 144 -9.86 -18.63 0.00
N PRO A 145 -10.64 -18.61 -1.09
CA PRO A 145 -10.59 -19.65 -2.11
C PRO A 145 -9.20 -19.73 -2.77
N GLU A 146 -8.80 -20.96 -3.15
CA GLU A 146 -7.52 -21.21 -3.83
C GLU A 146 -7.45 -20.43 -5.16
N GLY A 147 -6.41 -19.62 -5.33
CA GLY A 147 -6.18 -18.78 -6.53
C GLY A 147 -6.26 -17.26 -6.27
N GLU A 148 -6.88 -16.83 -5.18
CA GLU A 148 -7.03 -15.40 -4.86
C GLU A 148 -5.76 -14.80 -4.23
N LEU A 149 -4.91 -15.63 -3.61
CA LEU A 149 -3.61 -15.23 -3.05
C LEU A 149 -2.52 -14.97 -4.11
N GLN A 150 -2.84 -15.15 -5.39
CA GLN A 150 -1.87 -15.06 -6.49
C GLN A 150 -1.72 -13.64 -7.04
N PHE A 151 -2.65 -12.75 -6.69
CA PHE A 151 -2.56 -11.33 -7.01
C PHE A 151 -2.10 -10.59 -5.75
N GLU A 152 -1.02 -9.81 -5.85
CA GLU A 152 -0.57 -8.92 -4.76
C GLU A 152 -1.66 -7.91 -4.34
N PHE A 153 -2.70 -7.75 -5.17
CA PHE A 153 -3.89 -6.96 -4.90
C PHE A 153 -5.13 -7.85 -4.85
N CYS A 154 -5.69 -8.00 -3.66
CA CYS A 154 -6.86 -8.83 -3.38
C CYS A 154 -8.04 -7.90 -3.07
N TYR A 155 -8.99 -7.76 -3.99
CA TYR A 155 -10.16 -6.89 -3.83
C TYR A 155 -11.41 -7.74 -3.52
N PHE A 156 -12.05 -7.49 -2.38
CA PHE A 156 -13.25 -8.20 -1.96
C PHE A 156 -14.34 -7.23 -1.54
N ILE A 157 -15.58 -7.67 -1.72
CA ILE A 157 -16.72 -7.01 -1.10
C ILE A 157 -17.01 -7.69 0.22
N ILE A 158 -17.03 -6.88 1.27
CA ILE A 158 -17.39 -7.31 2.61
C ILE A 158 -18.84 -6.90 2.85
N HIS A 159 -19.73 -7.90 2.89
CA HIS A 159 -21.11 -7.70 3.31
C HIS A 159 -21.26 -7.98 4.81
N PHE A 160 -21.71 -6.96 5.54
CA PHE A 160 -22.20 -7.10 6.91
C PHE A 160 -23.72 -7.19 6.88
N TYR A 161 -24.29 -8.33 7.28
CA TYR A 161 -25.73 -8.41 7.48
C TYR A 161 -26.11 -7.68 8.78
N PRO A 162 -27.00 -6.67 8.74
CA PRO A 162 -27.70 -6.22 9.94
C PRO A 162 -28.70 -7.31 10.37
N LEU A 163 -28.81 -7.54 11.68
CA LEU A 163 -29.91 -8.28 12.28
C LEU A 163 -31.19 -7.43 12.23
#